data_AF-A0A4Q7XZX4-F1
#
_entry.id   AF-A0A4Q7XZX4-F1
#
_cell.length_a   1.000
_cell.length_b   1.000
_cell.length_c   1.000
_cell.angle_alpha   90.00
_cell.angle_beta   90.00
_cell.angle_gamma   90.00
#
_symmetry.space_group_name_H-M   'P 1'
#
loop_
_entity.id
_entity.type
_entity.pdbx_description
1 polymer ?
#
loop_
_entity_poly.entity_id
_entity_poly.type
_entity_poly.pdbx_seq_one_letter_code
_entity_poly.pdbx_strand_id
1 'polypeptide(L)'
;MPRPISWLARLHEIRRAVALSVRSHYERKDIESLFHVQPRTAQLLLEMLPTTAIGRSRLVERQVLADFLDRIHKADDPSAELDLIRAQGGGVSRKKFRTLVRRDVEPIQVDSLPANIEFIPGQMSVSFRTIEDLAQSMYSLARAIETDGDELARRYEVQEIADDGRPNRSEIEAMLQELSNLEATRSRGATPLPHPTAS
;
A
#
# COMPACT_ATOMS: atom_id res chain seq x y z
N MET A 1 -32.53 27.05 6.71
CA MET A 1 -32.48 25.58 6.54
C MET A 1 -31.66 25.28 5.29
N PRO A 2 -30.60 24.46 5.37
CA PRO A 2 -29.84 24.07 4.18
C PRO A 2 -30.78 23.33 3.23
N ARG A 3 -30.73 23.67 1.94
CA ARG A 3 -31.57 23.02 0.94
C ARG A 3 -31.15 21.55 0.83
N PRO A 4 -32.10 20.60 0.81
CA PRO A 4 -31.77 19.20 0.65
C PRO A 4 -31.03 19.00 -0.67
N ILE A 5 -29.94 18.24 -0.61
CA ILE A 5 -29.07 17.98 -1.75
C ILE A 5 -29.80 17.04 -2.70
N SER A 6 -30.25 17.56 -3.84
CA SER A 6 -31.16 16.87 -4.76
C SER A 6 -30.62 15.55 -5.33
N TRP A 7 -29.29 15.41 -5.42
CA TRP A 7 -28.67 14.19 -5.96
C TRP A 7 -28.54 13.05 -4.93
N LEU A 8 -28.69 13.31 -3.62
CA LEU A 8 -28.61 12.26 -2.59
C LEU A 8 -29.72 11.21 -2.76
N ALA A 9 -30.93 11.63 -3.15
CA ALA A 9 -32.03 10.71 -3.44
C ALA A 9 -31.68 9.72 -4.58
N ARG A 10 -30.79 10.13 -5.49
CA ARG A 10 -30.36 9.35 -6.67
C ARG A 10 -29.00 8.70 -6.49
N LEU A 11 -28.45 8.70 -5.28
CA LEU A 11 -27.11 8.19 -4.98
C LEU A 11 -26.90 6.76 -5.51
N HIS A 12 -27.90 5.91 -5.38
CA HIS A 12 -27.86 4.52 -5.85
C HIS A 12 -27.75 4.41 -7.39
N GLU A 13 -28.46 5.26 -8.14
CA GLU A 13 -28.38 5.34 -9.60
C GLU A 13 -27.00 5.82 -10.03
N ILE A 14 -26.52 6.90 -9.40
CA ILE A 14 -25.23 7.52 -9.67
C ILE A 14 -24.10 6.50 -9.43
N ARG A 15 -24.14 5.79 -8.30
CA ARG A 15 -23.18 4.74 -7.99
C ARG A 15 -23.19 3.63 -9.03
N ARG A 16 -24.38 3.16 -9.45
CA ARG A 16 -24.49 2.13 -10.49
C ARG A 16 -23.92 2.61 -11.81
N ALA A 17 -24.18 3.86 -12.20
CA ALA A 17 -23.64 4.46 -13.41
C ALA A 17 -22.11 4.55 -13.38
N VAL A 18 -21.52 4.93 -12.24
CA VAL A 18 -20.05 4.98 -12.08
C VAL A 18 -19.43 3.58 -12.11
N ALA A 19 -20.07 2.60 -11.47
CA ALA A 19 -19.59 1.22 -11.43
C ALA A 19 -19.57 0.55 -12.81
N LEU A 20 -20.61 0.79 -13.62
CA LEU A 20 -20.75 0.26 -14.99
C LEU A 20 -19.99 1.07 -16.05
N SER A 21 -19.42 2.21 -15.69
CA SER A 21 -18.71 3.07 -16.63
C SER A 21 -17.34 2.52 -16.99
N VAL A 22 -17.04 2.48 -18.28
CA VAL A 22 -15.72 2.14 -18.84
C VAL A 22 -14.72 3.30 -18.67
N ARG A 23 -15.18 4.49 -18.28
CA ARG A 23 -14.33 5.68 -18.16
C ARG A 23 -13.44 5.59 -16.94
N SER A 24 -12.15 5.86 -17.13
CA SER A 24 -11.15 5.89 -16.06
C SER A 24 -11.18 7.20 -15.26
N HIS A 25 -11.60 8.30 -15.87
CA HIS A 25 -11.60 9.64 -15.27
C HIS A 25 -12.87 10.43 -15.60
N TYR A 26 -13.26 11.32 -14.70
CA TYR A 26 -14.41 12.21 -14.83
C TYR A 26 -13.98 13.67 -14.80
N GLU A 27 -14.46 14.45 -15.76
CA GLU A 27 -14.32 15.91 -15.80
C GLU A 27 -15.52 16.62 -15.17
N ARG A 28 -15.41 17.94 -15.00
CA ARG A 28 -16.53 18.80 -14.53
C ARG A 28 -17.83 18.57 -15.30
N LYS A 29 -17.76 18.47 -16.64
CA LYS A 29 -18.95 18.25 -17.48
C LYS A 29 -19.59 16.88 -17.22
N ASP A 30 -18.76 15.88 -16.94
CA ASP A 30 -19.27 14.54 -16.63
C ASP A 30 -19.94 14.52 -15.27
N ILE A 31 -19.35 15.17 -14.25
CA ILE A 31 -19.96 15.32 -12.93
C ILE A 31 -21.29 16.09 -13.01
N GLU A 32 -21.35 17.15 -13.83
CA GLU A 32 -22.57 17.92 -14.09
C GLU A 32 -23.70 17.02 -14.62
N SER A 33 -23.39 16.20 -15.63
CA SER A 33 -24.35 15.28 -16.24
C SER A 33 -24.71 14.11 -15.33
N LEU A 34 -23.74 13.55 -14.59
CA LEU A 34 -23.93 12.37 -13.75
C LEU A 34 -24.81 12.71 -12.53
N PHE A 35 -24.49 13.81 -11.84
CA PHE A 35 -25.21 14.24 -10.65
C PHE A 35 -26.45 15.09 -10.98
N HIS A 36 -26.65 15.50 -12.25
CA HIS A 36 -27.71 16.40 -12.70
C HIS A 36 -27.75 17.70 -11.88
N VAL A 37 -26.57 18.30 -11.69
CA VAL A 37 -26.38 19.51 -10.89
C VAL A 37 -25.91 20.67 -11.76
N GLN A 38 -26.02 21.89 -11.23
CA GLN A 38 -25.50 23.08 -11.93
C GLN A 38 -23.96 23.07 -11.99
N PRO A 39 -23.36 23.76 -12.98
CA PRO A 39 -21.91 23.88 -13.14
C PRO A 39 -21.14 24.25 -11.86
N ARG A 40 -21.69 25.19 -11.08
CA ARG A 40 -21.09 25.68 -9.83
C ARG A 40 -21.07 24.59 -8.75
N THR A 41 -22.14 23.81 -8.65
CA THR A 41 -22.24 22.69 -7.71
C THR A 41 -21.32 21.55 -8.11
N ALA A 42 -21.23 21.22 -9.41
CA ALA A 42 -20.28 20.23 -9.93
C ALA A 42 -18.83 20.63 -9.61
N GLN A 43 -18.51 21.92 -9.71
CA GLN A 43 -17.18 22.42 -9.35
C GLN A 43 -16.88 22.27 -7.85
N LEU A 44 -17.84 22.61 -6.97
CA LEU A 44 -17.68 22.39 -5.54
C LEU A 44 -17.51 20.91 -5.19
N LEU A 45 -18.22 20.01 -5.88
CA LEU A 45 -18.05 18.56 -5.73
C LEU A 45 -16.63 18.12 -6.11
N LEU A 46 -16.09 18.64 -7.22
CA LEU A 46 -14.72 18.36 -7.63
C LEU A 46 -13.68 18.86 -6.62
N GLU A 47 -13.91 20.01 -6.00
CA GLU A 47 -12.98 20.59 -5.01
C GLU A 47 -12.93 19.80 -3.69
N MET A 48 -13.96 19.00 -3.40
CA MET A 48 -13.99 18.11 -2.25
C MET A 48 -13.26 16.78 -2.50
N LEU A 49 -12.98 16.44 -3.75
CA LEU A 49 -12.35 15.18 -4.14
C LEU A 49 -10.87 15.39 -4.48
N PRO A 50 -10.01 14.38 -4.25
CA PRO A 50 -8.65 14.46 -4.73
C PRO A 50 -8.66 14.47 -6.25
N THR A 51 -8.26 15.60 -6.82
CA THR A 51 -8.31 15.85 -8.26
C THR A 51 -6.93 15.89 -8.86
N THR A 52 -6.84 15.39 -10.08
CA THR A 52 -5.66 15.53 -10.90
C THR A 52 -5.83 16.66 -11.90
N ALA A 53 -4.96 17.67 -11.84
CA ALA A 53 -5.00 18.79 -12.78
C ALA A 53 -4.23 18.44 -14.07
N ILE A 54 -4.92 18.52 -15.22
CA ILE A 54 -4.31 18.46 -16.54
C ILE A 54 -4.58 19.79 -17.28
N GLY A 55 -3.54 20.58 -17.51
CA GLY A 55 -3.68 21.86 -18.20
C GLY A 55 -4.64 22.78 -17.45
N ARG A 56 -5.81 23.06 -18.03
CA ARG A 56 -6.91 23.83 -17.40
C ARG A 56 -8.03 22.97 -16.82
N SER A 57 -8.00 21.66 -17.06
CA SER A 57 -9.04 20.72 -16.64
C SER A 57 -8.66 20.02 -15.34
N ARG A 58 -9.66 19.73 -14.49
CA ARG A 58 -9.52 18.89 -13.30
C ARG A 58 -10.25 17.58 -13.53
N LEU A 59 -9.56 16.48 -13.23
CA LEU A 59 -10.05 15.13 -13.38
C LEU A 59 -10.14 14.44 -12.03
N VAL A 60 -11.17 13.62 -11.85
CA VAL A 60 -11.28 12.68 -10.72
C VAL A 60 -11.16 11.26 -11.26
N GLU A 61 -10.36 10.44 -10.60
CA GLU A 61 -10.24 9.02 -10.93
C GLU A 61 -11.54 8.28 -10.58
N ARG A 62 -11.96 7.32 -11.42
CA ARG A 62 -13.21 6.57 -11.22
C ARG A 62 -13.28 5.91 -9.84
N GLN A 63 -12.18 5.32 -9.39
CA GLN A 63 -12.13 4.61 -8.12
C GLN A 63 -12.39 5.56 -6.95
N VAL A 64 -11.71 6.71 -6.92
CA VAL A 64 -11.92 7.77 -5.93
C VAL A 64 -13.38 8.22 -5.89
N LEU A 65 -14.01 8.42 -7.06
CA LEU A 65 -15.42 8.82 -7.12
C LEU A 65 -16.35 7.70 -6.60
N ALA A 66 -16.06 6.44 -6.92
CA ALA A 66 -16.83 5.30 -6.43
C ALA A 66 -16.72 5.16 -4.90
N ASP A 67 -15.50 5.24 -4.36
CA ASP A 67 -15.23 5.13 -2.93
C ASP A 67 -15.92 6.26 -2.15
N PHE A 68 -15.92 7.48 -2.71
CA PHE A 68 -16.67 8.62 -2.16
C PHE A 68 -18.17 8.35 -2.10
N LEU A 69 -18.76 7.84 -3.18
CA LEU A 69 -20.20 7.52 -3.23
C LEU A 69 -20.55 6.38 -2.27
N ASP A 70 -19.69 5.38 -2.14
CA ASP A 70 -19.86 4.28 -1.20
C ASP A 70 -19.73 4.73 0.26
N ARG A 71 -18.81 5.66 0.55
CA ARG A 71 -18.66 6.27 1.88
C ARG A 71 -19.92 7.02 2.30
N ILE A 72 -20.50 7.82 1.40
CA ILE A 72 -21.75 8.54 1.66
C ILE A 72 -22.92 7.57 1.80
N HIS A 73 -22.96 6.51 1.01
CA HIS A 73 -24.03 5.52 1.07
C HIS A 73 -24.03 4.72 2.38
N LYS A 74 -22.84 4.48 2.96
CA LYS A 74 -22.67 3.76 4.23
C LYS A 74 -22.87 4.66 5.46
N ALA A 75 -22.89 5.97 5.30
CA ALA A 75 -23.03 6.90 6.42
C ALA A 75 -24.50 6.99 6.88
N ASP A 76 -24.71 6.97 8.20
CA ASP A 76 -26.04 7.15 8.80
C ASP A 76 -26.60 8.56 8.57
N ASP A 77 -25.73 9.58 8.54
CA ASP A 77 -26.06 10.94 8.11
C ASP A 77 -25.20 11.38 6.92
N PRO A 78 -25.73 11.27 5.69
CA PRO A 78 -25.05 11.69 4.46
C PRO A 78 -24.66 13.19 4.44
N SER A 79 -25.41 14.04 5.16
CA SER A 79 -25.16 15.49 5.13
C SER A 79 -23.98 15.88 6.02
N ALA A 80 -23.92 15.31 7.23
CA ALA A 80 -22.78 15.48 8.13
C ALA A 80 -21.48 14.94 7.52
N GLU A 81 -21.54 13.78 6.85
CA GLU A 81 -20.37 13.18 6.20
C GLU A 81 -19.85 14.06 5.05
N LEU A 82 -20.75 14.68 4.28
CA LEU A 82 -20.37 15.64 3.23
C LEU A 82 -19.67 16.89 3.79
N ASP A 83 -20.12 17.40 4.94
CA ASP A 83 -19.49 18.55 5.57
C ASP A 83 -18.11 18.19 6.15
N LEU A 84 -17.92 16.97 6.66
CA LEU A 84 -16.60 16.46 7.06
C LEU A 84 -15.64 16.36 5.88
N ILE A 85 -16.09 15.78 4.76
CA ILE A 85 -15.26 15.67 3.54
C ILE A 85 -14.93 17.06 3.00
N ARG A 86 -15.87 18.01 3.06
CA ARG A 86 -15.62 19.41 2.68
C ARG A 86 -14.57 20.07 3.58
N ALA A 87 -14.62 19.83 4.89
CA ALA A 87 -13.66 20.37 5.84
C ALA A 87 -12.25 19.79 5.65
N GLN A 88 -12.14 18.53 5.21
CA GLN A 88 -10.86 17.89 4.91
C GLN A 88 -10.21 18.44 3.63
N GLY A 89 -11.02 18.85 2.65
CA GLY A 89 -10.57 19.46 1.40
C GLY A 89 -9.90 18.45 0.44
N GLY A 90 -10.27 18.50 -0.84
CA GLY A 90 -9.65 17.66 -1.86
C GLY A 90 -8.25 18.15 -2.21
N GLY A 91 -7.23 17.33 -1.96
CA GLY A 91 -5.86 17.60 -2.41
C GLY A 91 -5.77 17.61 -3.94
N VAL A 92 -5.20 18.66 -4.54
CA VAL A 92 -4.98 18.73 -5.99
C VAL A 92 -3.57 18.21 -6.31
N SER A 93 -3.49 17.03 -6.93
CA SER A 93 -2.24 16.51 -7.48
C SER A 93 -2.04 16.99 -8.92
N ARG A 94 -0.88 17.57 -9.26
CA ARG A 94 -0.56 17.96 -10.64
C ARG A 94 0.19 16.81 -11.31
N LYS A 95 -0.47 16.08 -12.23
CA LYS A 95 0.19 15.07 -13.06
C LYS A 95 0.39 15.60 -14.49
N LYS A 96 1.51 15.27 -15.14
CA LYS A 96 1.79 15.69 -16.53
C LYS A 96 0.89 14.91 -17.50
N PHE A 97 0.53 15.48 -18.65
CA PHE A 97 -0.36 14.85 -19.66
C PHE A 97 0.07 13.42 -20.07
N ARG A 98 1.38 13.13 -20.04
CA ARG A 98 1.95 11.83 -20.44
C ARG A 98 1.67 10.70 -19.44
N THR A 99 1.26 11.01 -18.21
CA THR A 99 1.01 10.03 -17.14
C THR A 99 -0.45 9.55 -17.04
N LEU A 100 -1.39 10.11 -17.82
CA LEU A 100 -2.83 9.79 -17.72
C LEU A 100 -3.40 9.10 -18.96
N VAL A 101 -2.58 8.92 -20.00
CA VAL A 101 -2.87 7.88 -20.99
C VAL A 101 -2.59 6.58 -20.27
N ARG A 102 -3.64 5.94 -19.74
CA ARG A 102 -3.63 4.47 -19.61
C ARG A 102 -3.35 3.98 -21.03
N ARG A 103 -2.08 3.75 -21.34
CA ARG A 103 -1.77 2.78 -22.37
C ARG A 103 -2.43 1.52 -21.84
N ASP A 104 -3.31 0.93 -22.65
CA ASP A 104 -3.67 -0.47 -22.50
C ASP A 104 -2.35 -1.23 -22.54
N VAL A 105 -1.73 -1.40 -21.38
CA VAL A 105 -0.55 -2.22 -21.27
C VAL A 105 -1.01 -3.43 -20.50
N GLU A 106 -0.91 -4.55 -21.19
CA GLU A 106 -1.11 -5.87 -20.60
C GLU A 106 -0.42 -5.94 -19.24
N PRO A 107 -1.09 -6.53 -18.24
CA PRO A 107 -0.50 -6.74 -16.93
C PRO A 107 0.77 -7.56 -17.15
N ILE A 108 1.92 -6.96 -16.81
CA ILE A 108 3.21 -7.65 -16.83
C ILE A 108 3.25 -8.44 -15.52
N GLN A 109 2.96 -9.73 -15.62
CA GLN A 109 3.14 -10.67 -14.52
C GLN A 109 4.61 -10.74 -14.11
N VAL A 110 4.89 -11.10 -12.86
CA VAL A 110 6.26 -11.24 -12.33
C VAL A 110 7.13 -12.18 -13.19
N ASP A 111 6.53 -13.20 -13.82
CA ASP A 111 7.21 -14.13 -14.73
C ASP A 111 7.57 -13.50 -16.11
N SER A 112 7.06 -12.31 -16.40
CA SER A 112 7.36 -11.51 -17.60
C SER A 112 8.48 -10.49 -17.36
N LEU A 113 9.13 -10.50 -16.19
CA LEU A 113 10.28 -9.64 -15.94
C LEU A 113 11.41 -10.00 -16.91
N PRO A 114 12.11 -9.00 -17.47
CA PRO A 114 13.16 -9.26 -18.44
C PRO A 114 14.26 -10.10 -17.77
N ALA A 115 14.79 -11.09 -18.52
CA ALA A 115 15.70 -12.14 -18.04
C ALA A 115 17.03 -11.63 -17.44
N ASN A 116 17.23 -10.31 -17.42
CA ASN A 116 18.38 -9.65 -16.85
C ASN A 116 18.14 -9.16 -15.41
N ILE A 117 16.94 -9.38 -14.86
CA ILE A 117 16.59 -9.15 -13.47
C ILE A 117 16.46 -10.49 -12.77
N GLU A 118 17.35 -10.74 -11.81
CA GLU A 118 17.30 -11.91 -10.93
C GLU A 118 16.88 -11.48 -9.53
N PHE A 119 15.88 -12.17 -8.99
CA PHE A 119 15.44 -11.98 -7.62
C PHE A 119 15.87 -13.16 -6.77
N ILE A 120 16.65 -12.85 -5.74
CA ILE A 120 16.96 -13.73 -4.62
C ILE A 120 16.21 -13.15 -3.40
N PRO A 121 15.67 -13.95 -2.47
CA PRO A 121 15.07 -13.41 -1.26
C PRO A 121 16.03 -12.44 -0.54
N GLY A 122 15.61 -11.20 -0.34
CA GLY A 122 16.41 -10.12 0.26
C GLY A 122 17.45 -9.46 -0.65
N GLN A 123 17.58 -9.88 -1.91
CA GLN A 123 18.56 -9.33 -2.83
C GLN A 123 18.07 -9.34 -4.29
N MET A 124 18.06 -8.19 -4.93
CA MET A 124 17.80 -8.06 -6.36
C MET A 124 19.10 -7.76 -7.11
N SER A 125 19.38 -8.51 -8.17
CA SER A 125 20.51 -8.27 -9.06
C SER A 125 20.02 -7.93 -10.47
N VAL A 126 20.58 -6.88 -11.06
CA VAL A 126 20.26 -6.45 -12.43
C VAL A 126 21.53 -6.40 -13.25
N SER A 127 21.58 -7.22 -14.30
CA SER A 127 22.66 -7.20 -15.28
C SER A 127 22.29 -6.29 -16.45
N PHE A 128 23.17 -5.38 -16.86
CA PHE A 128 22.92 -4.48 -17.99
C PHE A 128 24.19 -4.24 -18.81
N ARG A 129 24.01 -4.02 -20.12
CA ARG A 129 25.11 -3.67 -21.03
C ARG A 129 25.11 -2.18 -21.33
N THR A 130 23.93 -1.57 -21.35
CA THR A 130 23.75 -0.14 -21.58
C THR A 130 22.89 0.49 -20.48
N ILE A 131 23.01 1.81 -20.33
CA ILE A 131 22.20 2.58 -19.36
C ILE A 131 20.70 2.53 -19.73
N GLU A 132 20.40 2.43 -21.02
CA GLU A 132 19.03 2.28 -21.53
C GLU A 132 18.41 0.95 -21.08
N ASP A 133 19.19 -0.14 -21.09
CA ASP A 133 18.74 -1.44 -20.57
C ASP A 133 18.42 -1.38 -19.07
N LEU A 134 19.25 -0.67 -18.29
CA LEU A 134 18.99 -0.48 -16.86
C LEU A 134 17.70 0.32 -16.65
N ALA A 135 17.50 1.41 -17.39
CA ALA A 135 16.29 2.22 -17.29
C ALA A 135 15.04 1.42 -17.66
N GLN A 136 15.12 0.58 -18.69
CA GLN A 136 14.04 -0.30 -19.11
C GLN A 136 13.72 -1.36 -18.05
N SER A 137 14.75 -1.89 -17.39
CA SER A 137 14.62 -2.89 -16.32
C SER A 137 13.95 -2.28 -15.08
N MET A 138 14.40 -1.11 -14.65
CA MET A 138 13.80 -0.36 -13.54
C MET A 138 12.37 0.04 -13.84
N TYR A 139 12.07 0.44 -15.07
CA TYR A 139 10.72 0.77 -15.48
C TYR A 139 9.79 -0.46 -15.47
N SER A 140 10.27 -1.60 -15.96
CA SER A 140 9.50 -2.85 -15.96
C SER A 140 9.22 -3.34 -14.53
N LEU A 141 10.21 -3.21 -13.65
CA LEU A 141 10.08 -3.50 -12.23
C LEU A 141 9.05 -2.60 -11.53
N ALA A 142 9.12 -1.29 -11.76
CA ALA A 142 8.15 -0.36 -11.19
C ALA A 142 6.71 -0.72 -11.58
N ARG A 143 6.51 -1.20 -12.82
CA ARG A 143 5.20 -1.66 -13.30
C ARG A 143 4.75 -3.00 -12.72
N ALA A 144 5.68 -3.92 -12.50
CA ALA A 144 5.39 -5.18 -11.81
C ALA A 144 4.98 -4.92 -10.34
N ILE A 145 5.66 -4.00 -9.65
CA ILE A 145 5.29 -3.60 -8.28
C ILE A 145 3.92 -2.92 -8.22
N GLU A 146 3.60 -2.06 -9.19
CA GLU A 146 2.29 -1.39 -9.24
C GLU A 146 1.12 -2.37 -9.44
N THR A 147 1.38 -3.53 -10.06
CA THR A 147 0.36 -4.53 -10.38
C THR A 147 0.29 -5.63 -9.30
N ASP A 148 1.43 -6.22 -8.95
CA ASP A 148 1.56 -7.43 -8.12
C ASP A 148 2.55 -7.25 -6.95
N GLY A 149 2.68 -6.03 -6.43
CA GLY A 149 3.64 -5.69 -5.37
C GLY A 149 3.51 -6.56 -4.11
N ASP A 150 2.29 -6.91 -3.71
CA ASP A 150 2.04 -7.79 -2.55
C ASP A 150 2.53 -9.23 -2.78
N GLU A 151 2.45 -9.73 -4.02
CA GLU A 151 2.93 -11.07 -4.37
C GLU A 151 4.46 -11.10 -4.49
N LEU A 152 5.06 -10.04 -5.03
CA LEU A 152 6.50 -9.81 -5.04
C LEU A 152 7.07 -9.76 -3.61
N ALA A 153 6.42 -9.01 -2.71
CA ALA A 153 6.80 -8.93 -1.30
C ALA A 153 6.77 -10.33 -0.65
N ARG A 154 5.67 -11.08 -0.80
CA ARG A 154 5.56 -12.44 -0.24
C ARG A 154 6.64 -13.41 -0.71
N ARG A 155 7.10 -13.27 -1.95
CA ARG A 155 8.00 -14.24 -2.59
C ARG A 155 9.47 -13.91 -2.39
N TYR A 156 9.81 -12.63 -2.19
CA TYR A 156 11.20 -12.17 -2.20
C TYR A 156 11.60 -11.28 -1.01
N GLU A 157 10.68 -10.90 -0.13
CA GLU A 157 11.08 -10.40 1.18
C GLU A 157 11.60 -11.57 2.02
N VAL A 158 12.74 -11.34 2.69
CA VAL A 158 13.18 -12.23 3.76
C VAL A 158 12.11 -12.11 4.83
N GLN A 159 11.34 -13.18 5.07
CA GLN A 159 10.58 -13.26 6.29
C GLN A 159 11.58 -13.10 7.42
N GLU A 160 11.52 -11.97 8.14
CA GLU A 160 11.99 -11.94 9.50
C GLU A 160 11.25 -13.10 10.18
N ILE A 161 11.98 -14.20 10.41
CA ILE A 161 11.53 -15.22 11.33
C ILE A 161 11.24 -14.42 12.58
N ALA A 162 9.96 -14.26 12.89
CA ALA A 162 9.54 -13.65 14.14
C ALA A 162 10.39 -14.33 15.20
N ASP A 163 11.21 -13.54 15.89
CA ASP A 163 12.10 -13.97 16.97
C ASP A 163 11.31 -14.94 17.85
N ASP A 164 11.52 -16.24 17.65
CA ASP A 164 10.66 -17.29 18.18
C ASP A 164 11.06 -17.62 19.63
N GLY A 165 11.72 -16.67 20.29
CA GLY A 165 12.29 -16.81 21.63
C GLY A 165 13.30 -17.95 21.72
N ARG A 166 13.79 -18.46 20.57
CA ARG A 166 14.84 -19.47 20.55
C ARG A 166 16.15 -18.75 20.78
N PRO A 167 16.89 -19.10 21.85
CA PRO A 167 18.12 -18.40 22.15
C PRO A 167 19.06 -18.52 20.95
N ASN A 168 19.55 -17.37 20.49
CA ASN A 168 20.51 -17.34 19.39
C ASN A 168 21.77 -18.12 19.78
N ARG A 169 22.53 -18.60 18.80
CA ARG A 169 23.72 -19.44 19.05
C ARG A 169 24.69 -18.81 20.06
N SER A 170 24.83 -17.49 20.05
CA SER A 170 25.63 -16.72 21.01
C SER A 170 25.08 -16.76 22.44
N GLU A 171 23.76 -16.80 22.61
CA GLU A 171 23.10 -16.93 23.92
C GLU A 171 23.22 -18.35 24.46
N ILE A 172 23.11 -19.37 23.58
CA ILE A 172 23.37 -20.77 23.94
C ILE A 172 24.83 -20.93 24.41
N GLU A 173 25.79 -20.34 23.69
CA GLU A 173 27.20 -20.36 24.08
C GLU A 173 27.43 -19.64 25.42
N ALA A 174 26.77 -18.50 25.65
CA ALA A 174 26.86 -17.79 26.93
C ALA A 174 26.27 -18.59 28.10
N MET A 175 25.12 -19.23 27.92
CA MET A 175 24.49 -20.09 28.94
C MET A 175 25.35 -21.32 29.27
N LEU A 176 25.95 -21.95 28.25
CA LEU A 176 26.88 -23.07 28.46
C LEU A 176 28.14 -22.63 29.21
N GLN A 177 28.63 -21.42 28.92
CA GLN A 177 29.80 -20.88 29.59
C GLN A 177 29.50 -20.50 31.05
N GLU A 178 28.31 -19.98 31.33
CA GLU A 178 27.84 -19.72 32.70
C GLU A 178 27.67 -21.03 33.50
N LEU A 179 27.10 -22.07 32.90
CA LEU A 179 27.02 -23.41 33.50
C LEU A 179 28.40 -24.00 33.81
N SER A 180 29.35 -23.88 32.88
CA SER A 180 30.73 -24.33 33.11
C SER A 180 31.41 -23.59 34.26
N ASN A 181 31.13 -22.30 34.43
CA ASN A 181 31.68 -21.50 35.54
C ASN A 181 31.04 -21.88 36.89
N LEU A 182 29.74 -22.20 36.89
CA LEU A 182 29.03 -22.72 38.08
C LEU A 182 29.51 -24.11 38.48
N GLU A 183 29.80 -24.97 37.52
CA GLU A 183 30.33 -26.31 37.79
C GLU A 183 31.77 -26.24 38.32
N ALA A 184 32.60 -25.33 37.79
CA ALA A 184 33.96 -25.08 38.30
C ALA A 184 33.96 -24.53 39.74
N THR A 185 32.98 -23.69 40.10
CA THR A 185 32.83 -23.18 41.46
C THR A 185 32.27 -24.23 42.43
N ARG A 186 31.35 -25.10 41.97
CA ARG A 186 30.84 -26.23 42.76
C ARG A 186 31.90 -27.30 43.00
N SER A 187 32.75 -27.57 42.00
CA SER A 187 33.88 -28.51 42.12
C SER A 187 35.00 -27.98 43.04
N ARG A 188 35.17 -26.65 43.12
CA ARG A 188 36.06 -26.00 44.11
C ARG A 188 35.46 -25.90 45.53
N GLY A 189 34.15 -26.12 45.68
CA GLY A 189 33.43 -26.13 46.96
C GLY A 189 33.25 -27.53 47.57
N ALA A 190 33.77 -28.58 46.94
CA ALA A 190 33.76 -29.94 47.51
C ALA A 190 34.79 -30.03 48.65
N THR A 191 34.37 -29.64 49.86
CA THR A 191 35.10 -29.92 51.09
C THR A 191 35.22 -31.44 51.27
N PRO A 192 36.42 -31.99 51.41
CA PRO A 192 36.60 -33.43 51.62
C PRO A 192 36.04 -33.80 52.99
N LEU A 193 35.10 -34.75 53.02
CA LEU A 193 34.65 -35.40 54.25
C LEU A 193 35.87 -36.11 54.90
N PRO A 194 36.15 -35.90 56.19
CA PRO A 194 37.27 -36.55 56.86
C PRO A 194 37.04 -38.06 57.02
N HIS A 195 38.05 -38.84 56.62
CA HIS A 195 38.16 -40.27 56.88
C HIS A 195 38.08 -40.59 58.39
N PRO A 196 37.32 -41.61 58.83
CA PRO A 196 37.60 -42.28 60.08
C PRO A 196 38.70 -43.35 59.89
N THR A 197 39.83 -43.16 60.56
CA THR A 197 40.87 -44.19 60.74
C THR A 197 40.44 -45.25 61.77
N ALA A 198 40.84 -46.48 61.47
CA ALA A 198 40.53 -47.76 62.11
C ALA A 198 40.66 -47.85 63.65
N SER A 199 39.80 -48.69 64.23
CA SER A 199 40.19 -49.80 65.14
C SER A 199 39.20 -50.94 64.98
#